data_AF-A0A7W0N4W3-F1
#
_entry.id   AF-A0A7W0N4W3-F1
#
_cell.length_a   1.000
_cell.length_b   1.000
_cell.length_c   1.000
_cell.angle_alpha   90.00
_cell.angle_beta   90.00
_cell.angle_gamma   90.00
#
_symmetry.space_group_name_H-M   'P 1'
#
loop_
_entity.id
_entity.type
_entity.pdbx_description
1 polymer ?
#
loop_
_entity_poly.entity_id
_entity_poly.type
_entity_poly.pdbx_seq_one_letter_code
_entity_poly.pdbx_strand_id
1 'polypeptide(L)' 'MTGWRGILTLADRQTGKAKTITFWDGPESLRASEAKADELRAQAADAMGDTIASVQRYEVALHEAPVTA' A
#
# COMPACT_ATOMS: atom_id res chain seq x y z
N MET A 1 -6.82 -0.10 12.42
CA MET A 1 -5.39 0.24 12.23
C MET A 1 -5.21 1.68 12.67
N THR A 2 -4.70 1.92 13.87
CA THR A 2 -4.49 3.27 14.41
C THR A 2 -3.51 4.05 13.52
N GLY A 3 -3.77 5.32 13.28
CA GLY A 3 -2.88 6.20 12.51
C GLY A 3 -2.91 6.00 10.98
N TRP A 4 -3.80 5.17 10.43
CA TRP A 4 -3.99 5.05 8.98
C TRP A 4 -4.55 6.36 8.39
N ARG A 5 -4.00 6.80 7.25
CA ARG A 5 -4.34 8.08 6.60
C ARG A 5 -4.92 7.94 5.22
N GLY A 6 -4.78 6.79 4.57
CA GLY A 6 -5.31 6.59 3.23
C GLY A 6 -4.60 5.50 2.45
N ILE A 7 -5.04 5.33 1.22
CA ILE A 7 -4.48 4.39 0.25
C ILE A 7 -4.47 5.02 -1.14
N LEU A 8 -3.42 4.75 -1.90
CA LEU A 8 -3.30 5.03 -3.33
C LEU A 8 -2.93 3.74 -4.04
N THR A 9 -3.70 3.36 -5.05
CA THR A 9 -3.41 2.18 -5.87
C THR A 9 -3.16 2.61 -7.31
N LEU A 10 -2.02 2.16 -7.85
CA LEU A 10 -1.65 2.31 -9.25
C LEU A 10 -1.77 0.94 -9.92
N ALA A 11 -2.49 0.85 -11.03
CA ALA A 11 -2.70 -0.40 -11.75
C ALA A 11 -2.31 -0.25 -13.22
N ASP A 12 -1.45 -1.15 -13.69
CA ASP A 12 -1.16 -1.35 -15.11
C ASP A 12 -2.00 -2.53 -15.61
N ARG A 13 -3.02 -2.22 -16.42
CA ARG A 13 -3.93 -3.25 -16.95
C ARG A 13 -3.32 -4.10 -18.05
N GLN A 14 -2.27 -3.63 -18.72
CA GLN A 14 -1.61 -4.38 -19.78
C GLN A 14 -0.70 -5.47 -19.20
N THR A 15 0.01 -5.15 -18.12
CA THR A 15 0.92 -6.11 -17.47
C THR A 15 0.29 -6.84 -16.28
N GLY A 16 -0.89 -6.41 -15.82
CA GLY A 16 -1.57 -6.95 -14.63
C GLY A 16 -0.94 -6.48 -13.31
N LYS A 17 0.05 -5.60 -13.34
CA LYS A 17 0.77 -5.17 -12.14
C LYS A 17 -0.03 -4.11 -11.38
N ALA A 18 -0.12 -4.29 -10.06
CA ALA A 18 -0.64 -3.28 -9.15
C ALA A 18 0.43 -2.85 -8.13
N LYS A 19 0.38 -1.58 -7.73
CA LYS A 19 1.15 -1.03 -6.61
C LYS A 19 0.19 -0.32 -5.67
N THR A 20 0.19 -0.75 -4.42
CA THR A 20 -0.65 -0.18 -3.38
C THR A 20 0.23 0.52 -2.36
N ILE A 21 -0.04 1.79 -2.13
CA ILE A 21 0.67 2.66 -1.19
C ILE A 21 -0.31 3.00 -0.08
N THR A 22 0.05 2.71 1.17
CA THR A 22 -0.74 3.10 2.35
C THR A 22 -0.03 4.19 3.12
N PHE A 23 -0.81 5.17 3.58
CA PHE A 23 -0.29 6.31 4.32
C PHE A 23 -0.60 6.17 5.80
N TRP A 24 0.33 6.65 6.63
CA TRP A 24 0.26 6.62 8.08
C TRP A 24 0.61 8.00 8.63
N ASP A 25 0.09 8.34 9.82
CA ASP A 25 0.42 9.59 10.52
C ASP A 25 1.84 9.61 11.09
N GLY A 26 2.46 8.44 11.21
CA GLY A 26 3.85 8.31 11.65
C GLY A 26 4.41 6.89 11.49
N PRO A 27 5.73 6.74 11.67
CA PRO A 27 6.43 5.46 11.51
C PRO A 27 6.04 4.43 12.56
N GLU A 28 5.63 4.84 13.76
CA GLU A 28 5.17 3.92 14.81
C GLU A 28 3.83 3.27 14.45
N SER A 29 2.86 4.06 13.98
CA SER A 29 1.58 3.56 13.47
C SER A 29 1.77 2.60 12.29
N LEU A 30 2.70 2.93 11.36
CA LEU A 30 3.08 2.03 10.28
C LEU A 30 3.59 0.69 10.83
N ARG A 31 4.60 0.71 11.72
CA ARG A 31 5.20 -0.50 12.29
C ARG A 31 4.19 -1.35 13.05
N ALA A 32 3.33 -0.73 13.84
CA ALA A 32 2.28 -1.41 14.59
C ALA A 32 1.26 -2.12 13.67
N SER A 33 1.11 -1.65 12.42
CA SER A 33 0.21 -2.25 11.45
C SER A 33 0.79 -3.42 10.66
N GLU A 34 2.11 -3.62 10.67
CA GLU A 34 2.83 -4.45 9.68
C GLU A 34 2.33 -5.88 9.64
N ALA A 35 2.27 -6.55 10.79
CA ALA A 35 1.82 -7.94 10.86
C ALA A 35 0.41 -8.09 10.26
N LYS A 36 -0.50 -7.17 10.57
CA LYS A 36 -1.86 -7.22 10.02
C LYS A 36 -1.90 -6.87 8.54
N ALA A 37 -1.07 -5.93 8.09
CA ALA A 37 -0.97 -5.57 6.68
C ALA A 37 -0.38 -6.72 5.84
N ASP A 38 0.56 -7.47 6.40
CA ASP A 38 1.17 -8.64 5.74
C ASP A 38 0.15 -9.75 5.53
N GLU A 39 -0.68 -10.05 6.55
CA GLU A 39 -1.82 -10.96 6.41
C GLU A 39 -2.79 -10.53 5.31
N LEU A 40 -3.17 -9.25 5.29
CA LEU A 40 -4.12 -8.72 4.29
C LEU A 40 -3.55 -8.77 2.87
N ARG A 41 -2.25 -8.48 2.69
CA ARG A 41 -1.60 -8.60 1.39
C ARG A 41 -1.53 -10.06 0.93
N ALA A 42 -1.24 -10.99 1.84
CA ALA A 42 -1.21 -12.42 1.51
C ALA A 42 -2.60 -12.92 1.07
N GLN A 43 -3.65 -12.53 1.80
CA GLN A 43 -5.04 -12.86 1.45
C GLN A 43 -5.45 -12.25 0.10
N ALA A 44 -5.07 -11.00 -0.15
CA ALA A 44 -5.38 -10.34 -1.43
C ALA A 44 -4.66 -11.02 -2.60
N ALA A 45 -3.38 -11.37 -2.43
CA ALA A 45 -2.60 -12.07 -3.44
C ALA A 45 -3.22 -13.46 -3.74
N ASP A 46 -3.55 -14.23 -2.71
CA ASP A 46 -4.20 -15.54 -2.85
C ASP A 46 -5.55 -15.44 -3.58
N ALA A 47 -6.40 -14.51 -3.17
CA ALA A 47 -7.72 -14.30 -3.79
C ALA A 47 -7.66 -13.86 -5.26
N MET A 48 -6.58 -13.19 -5.67
CA MET A 48 -6.39 -12.70 -7.04
C MET A 48 -5.54 -13.66 -7.90
N GLY A 49 -4.99 -14.73 -7.31
CA GLY A 49 -4.01 -15.58 -7.98
C GLY A 49 -2.68 -14.87 -8.28
N ASP A 50 -2.39 -13.82 -7.52
CA ASP A 50 -1.23 -12.96 -7.66
C ASP A 50 -0.10 -13.37 -6.71
N THR A 51 1.07 -12.76 -6.90
CA THR A 51 2.21 -12.88 -5.98
C THR A 51 2.64 -11.51 -5.49
N ILE A 52 3.03 -11.43 -4.21
CA ILE A 52 3.57 -10.19 -3.63
C ILE A 52 4.99 -10.01 -4.16
N ALA A 53 5.19 -9.08 -5.10
CA ALA A 53 6.50 -8.82 -5.67
C ALA A 53 7.49 -8.20 -4.66
N SER A 54 7.03 -7.26 -3.83
CA SER A 54 7.85 -6.64 -2.77
C SER A 54 7.00 -5.80 -1.82
N VAL A 55 7.50 -5.56 -0.61
CA VAL A 55 6.97 -4.58 0.35
C VAL A 55 8.12 -3.68 0.79
N GLN A 56 7.91 -2.37 0.73
CA GLN A 56 8.93 -1.36 1.02
C GLN A 56 8.32 -0.26 1.88
N ARG A 57 9.17 0.46 2.64
CA ARG A 57 8.77 1.53 3.55
C ARG A 57 9.46 2.83 3.13
N TYR A 58 8.70 3.91 3.13
CA TYR A 58 9.16 5.22 2.66
C TYR A 58 8.63 6.31 3.56
N GLU A 59 9.35 7.43 3.60
CA GLU A 59 8.84 8.69 4.14
C GLU A 59 8.30 9.55 3.00
N VAL A 60 7.20 10.24 3.27
CA VAL A 60 6.60 11.16 2.32
C VAL A 60 7.36 12.48 2.40
N ALA A 61 8.30 12.68 1.50
CA ALA A 61 9.08 13.94 1.43
C ALA A 61 8.27 15.11 0.85
N LEU A 62 7.34 14.82 -0.07
CA LEU A 62 6.43 15.79 -0.66
C LEU A 62 5.09 15.09 -0.94
N HIS A 63 4.00 15.74 -0.58
CA HIS A 63 2.66 15.30 -0.93
C HIS A 63 1.88 16.49 -1.48
N GLU A 64 1.94 16.64 -2.80
CA GLU A 64 1.22 17.64 -3.55
C GLU A 64 0.30 16.89 -4.52
N ALA A 65 -1.00 17.19 -4.50
CA ALA A 65 -1.96 16.63 -5.44
C ALA A 65 -2.88 17.78 -5.89
N PRO A 66 -3.06 17.99 -7.22
CA PRO A 66 -4.02 17.16 -7.95
C PRO A 66 -3.62 16.82 -9.39
N VAL A 67 -3.97 15.63 -9.87
CA VAL A 67 -4.01 15.36 -11.32
C VAL A 67 -5.41 14.87 -11.67
N THR A 68 -6.17 15.76 -12.29
CA THR A 68 -7.45 15.47 -12.95
C THR A 68 -7.24 14.45 -14.06
N ALA A 69 -8.16 13.49 -14.15
CA ALA A 69 -8.46 12.80 -15.40
C ALA A 69 -9.32 13.71 -16.29
#